data_AF-A0A098B0V4-F1
#
_entry.id   AF-A0A098B0V4-F1
#
_cell.length_a   1.000
_cell.length_b   1.000
_cell.length_c   1.000
_cell.angle_alpha   90.00
_cell.angle_beta   90.00
_cell.angle_gamma   90.00
#
_symmetry.space_group_name_H-M   'P 1'
#
loop_
_entity.id
_entity.type
_entity.pdbx_description
1 polymer ?
#
loop_
_entity_poly.entity_id
_entity_poly.type
_entity_poly.pdbx_seq_one_letter_code
_entity_poly.pdbx_strand_id
1 'polypeptide(L)' 'MNCPVCSGRAIGKVGVGQFYCWDCCVEFTSAMDKVVIYDLAEDGSLVAWNDPAIGEELSEAALE' A
#
# COMPACT_ATOMS: atom_id res chain seq x y z
N MET A 1 2.01 6.83 13.04
CA MET A 1 2.07 6.55 11.59
C MET A 1 1.02 7.41 10.93
N ASN A 2 1.35 7.97 9.78
CA ASN A 2 0.47 8.80 8.97
C ASN A 2 0.33 8.11 7.61
N CYS A 3 -0.82 8.27 6.96
CA CYS A 3 -0.97 7.77 5.59
C CYS A 3 0.09 8.43 4.69
N PRO A 4 0.88 7.68 3.91
CA PRO A 4 1.86 8.26 3.00
C PRO A 4 1.21 9.07 1.86
N VAL A 5 -0.08 8.86 1.58
CA VAL A 5 -0.83 9.53 0.52
C VAL A 5 -1.44 10.85 1.00
N CYS A 6 -2.33 10.83 2.00
CA CYS A 6 -2.98 12.05 2.52
C CYS A 6 -2.33 12.66 3.76
N SER A 7 -1.25 12.06 4.30
CA SER A 7 -0.70 12.39 5.63
C SER A 7 -1.70 12.28 6.79
N GLY A 8 -2.88 11.70 6.54
CA GLY A 8 -3.96 11.55 7.48
C GLY A 8 -3.70 10.52 8.58
N ARG A 9 -4.57 10.53 9.59
CA ARG A 9 -4.52 9.60 10.74
C ARG A 9 -5.59 8.51 10.65
N ALA A 10 -6.41 8.52 9.60
CA ALA A 10 -7.45 7.53 9.31
C ALA A 10 -6.83 6.24 8.73
N ILE A 11 -5.86 5.67 9.44
CA ILE A 11 -5.17 4.44 9.07
C ILE A 11 -5.40 3.36 10.13
N GLY A 12 -5.84 2.20 9.66
CA GLY A 12 -6.03 0.98 10.44
C GLY A 12 -4.92 -0.03 10.16
N LYS A 13 -4.64 -0.91 11.12
CA LYS A 13 -3.73 -2.04 10.92
C LYS A 13 -4.53 -3.24 10.42
N VAL A 14 -4.19 -3.73 9.23
CA VAL A 14 -4.84 -4.88 8.59
C VAL A 14 -4.03 -6.17 8.75
N GLY A 15 -2.71 -6.06 8.91
CA GLY A 15 -1.82 -7.21 9.05
C GLY A 15 -0.54 -6.89 9.82
N VAL A 16 0.38 -7.84 9.86
CA VAL A 16 1.71 -7.64 10.47
C VAL A 16 2.53 -6.75 9.55
N GLY A 17 2.76 -5.50 9.97
CA GLY A 17 3.44 -4.50 9.15
C GLY A 17 2.59 -3.90 8.04
N GLN A 18 1.31 -4.25 7.93
CA GLN A 18 0.40 -3.78 6.89
C GLN A 18 -0.69 -2.86 7.47
N PHE A 19 -0.94 -1.76 6.77
CA PHE A 19 -1.81 -0.67 7.17
C PHE A 19 -2.72 -0.26 6.02
N TYR A 20 -3.95 0.14 6.34
CA TYR A 20 -4.96 0.53 5.38
C TYR A 20 -5.48 1.92 5.72
N CYS A 21 -5.56 2.81 4.74
CA CYS A 21 -6.13 4.14 4.92
C CYS A 21 -7.58 4.18 4.43
N TRP A 22 -8.50 4.56 5.32
CA TRP A 22 -9.93 4.65 5.02
C TRP A 22 -10.31 5.84 4.14
N ASP A 23 -9.49 6.90 4.18
CA ASP A 23 -9.74 8.15 3.45
C ASP A 23 -9.27 8.05 2.00
N CYS A 24 -8.13 7.41 1.78
CA CYS A 24 -7.56 7.22 0.44
C CYS A 24 -7.93 5.88 -0.21
N CYS A 25 -8.54 4.95 0.54
CA CYS A 25 -8.76 3.58 0.08
C CYS A 25 -7.47 2.91 -0.44
N VAL A 26 -6.36 3.11 0.27
CA VAL A 26 -5.06 2.51 -0.09
C VAL A 26 -4.55 1.63 1.03
N GLU A 27 -3.91 0.54 0.65
CA GLU A 27 -3.21 -0.34 1.57
C GLU A 27 -1.70 -0.15 1.41
N PHE A 28 -0.95 -0.14 2.51
CA PHE A 28 0.49 -0.03 2.47
C PHE A 28 1.17 -0.85 3.55
N THR A 29 2.32 -1.43 3.21
CA THR A 29 3.16 -2.18 4.14
C THR A 29 4.38 -1.35 4.53
N SER A 30 4.81 -1.44 5.79
CA SER A 30 6.06 -0.84 6.27
C SER A 30 6.96 -1.97 6.78
N ALA A 31 7.77 -2.53 5.89
CA ALA A 31 8.69 -3.63 6.21
C ALA A 31 10.14 -3.14 6.10
N MET A 32 10.78 -2.92 7.24
CA MET A 32 12.25 -2.86 7.40
C MET A 32 13.00 -2.09 6.29
N ASP A 33 12.52 -0.88 5.96
CA ASP A 33 13.02 0.08 4.93
C ASP A 33 12.30 0.09 3.57
N LYS A 34 11.38 -0.85 3.30
CA LYS A 34 10.52 -0.81 2.10
C LYS A 34 9.09 -0.44 2.48
N VAL A 35 8.55 0.58 1.81
CA VAL A 35 7.12 0.94 1.85
C VAL A 35 6.52 0.60 0.50
N VAL A 36 5.58 -0.35 0.48
CA VAL A 36 4.81 -0.69 -0.72
C VAL A 36 3.40 -0.21 -0.52
N ILE A 37 2.84 0.49 -1.50
CA ILE A 37 1.48 1.02 -1.48
C ILE A 37 0.68 0.35 -2.61
N TYR A 38 -0.56 0.01 -2.32
CA TYR A 38 -1.52 -0.61 -3.23
C TYR A 38 -2.79 0.25 -3.22
N ASP A 39 -3.19 0.76 -4.38
CA ASP A 39 -4.46 1.46 -4.58
C ASP A 39 -5.58 0.45 -4.79
N LEU A 40 -6.76 0.75 -4.26
CA LEU A 40 -7.98 0.05 -4.66
C LEU A 40 -8.56 0.74 -5.89
N ALA A 41 -8.47 0.06 -7.04
CA ALA A 41 -9.17 0.48 -8.24
C ALA A 41 -10.70 0.48 -8.02
N GLU A 42 -11.43 1.22 -8.84
CA GLU A 42 -12.90 1.31 -8.80
C GLU A 42 -13.60 -0.05 -8.95
N ASP A 43 -12.93 -1.02 -9.58
CA ASP A 43 -13.39 -2.40 -9.75
C ASP A 43 -13.12 -3.29 -8.51
N GLY A 44 -12.40 -2.78 -7.51
CA GLY A 44 -11.97 -3.51 -6.31
C GLY A 44 -10.66 -4.27 -6.48
N SER A 45 -9.99 -4.14 -7.63
CA SER A 45 -8.65 -4.69 -7.87
C SER A 45 -7.57 -3.88 -7.15
N LEU A 46 -6.58 -4.54 -6.56
CA LEU A 46 -5.42 -3.90 -5.94
C LEU A 46 -4.35 -3.58 -6.99
N VAL A 47 -4.01 -2.31 -7.15
CA VAL A 47 -3.01 -1.83 -8.10
C VAL A 47 -1.80 -1.33 -7.33
N ALA A 48 -0.64 -1.95 -7.55
CA ALA A 48 0.60 -1.48 -6.95
C ALA A 48 0.91 -0.05 -7.41
N TRP A 49 1.14 0.86 -6.46
CA TRP A 49 1.67 2.18 -6.76
C TRP A 49 3.12 2.04 -7.21
N ASN A 50 3.33 2.10 -8.51
CA ASN A 50 4.66 2.14 -9.10
C ASN A 50 5.21 3.56 -9.03
N ASP A 51 5.65 4.00 -7.84
CA ASP A 51 6.47 5.20 -7.75
C ASP A 51 7.94 4.83 -8.06
N PRO A 52 8.60 5.47 -9.04
CA PRO A 52 9.96 5.12 -9.46
C PRO A 52 11.03 5.32 -8.37
N ALA A 53 10.68 5.91 -7.21
CA ALA A 53 11.56 5.99 -6.05
C ALA A 53 11.63 4.70 -5.20
N ILE A 54 10.74 3.73 -5.46
CA ILE A 54 10.63 2.46 -4.71
C ILE A 54 10.62 1.22 -5.64
N GLY A 55 11.38 1.24 -6.74
CA GLY A 55 11.67 0.02 -7.53
C GLY A 55 12.78 -0.78 -6.86
N GLU A 56 12.69 -2.09 -6.61
CA GLU A 56 12.76 -3.12 -7.66
C GLU A 56 12.47 -4.57 -7.13
N GLU A 57 11.46 -4.87 -6.31
CA GLU A 57 11.37 -6.30 -5.87
C GLU A 57 10.05 -6.96 -5.47
N LEU A 58 8.86 -6.45 -5.83
CA LEU A 58 7.62 -7.19 -5.52
C LEU A 58 6.62 -7.21 -6.68
N SER A 59 6.96 -7.92 -7.76
CA SER A 59 6.00 -8.23 -8.85
C SER A 59 5.88 -9.74 -9.15
N GLU A 60 6.15 -10.61 -8.18
CA GLU A 60 5.89 -12.05 -8.33
C GLU A 60 4.90 -12.52 -7.26
N ALA A 61 3.60 -12.29 -7.46
CA ALA A 61 2.53 -13.10 -6.86
C ALA A 61 1.15 -12.65 -7.36
N ALA A 62 0.83 -12.89 -8.64
CA ALA A 62 -0.55 -13.07 -9.09
C ALA A 62 -0.55 -13.60 -10.53
N LEU A 63 -0.22 -14.88 -10.71
CA LEU A 63 -0.64 -15.71 -11.86
C LEU A 63 -0.14 -17.16 -11.59
N GLU A 64 -1.00 -17.96 -10.96
CA GLU A 64 -1.13 -19.40 -11.25
C GLU A 64 -2.62 -19.72 -11.36
#